data_AF-A0A1E5IP89-F1
#
_entry.id   AF-A0A1E5IP89-F1
#
_cell.length_a   1.000
_cell.length_b   1.000
_cell.length_c   1.000
_cell.angle_alpha   90.00
_cell.angle_beta   90.00
_cell.angle_gamma   90.00
#
_symmetry.space_group_name_H-M   'P 1'
#
loop_
_entity.id
_entity.type
_entity.pdbx_description
1 polymer ?
#
loop_
_entity_poly.entity_id
_entity_poly.type
_entity_poly.pdbx_seq_one_letter_code
_entity_poly.pdbx_strand_id
1 'polypeptide(L)'
;MTQAAPTSKTRADRPFAALNRARWSQYLETPSEQAALLSQCGRATQKRFLKDIAKLMSCLVDNMELRTRKIGMTTSNGFFLYTWETIAKKCDLPLWRVKQCAARVIENGWLESTQPRGMKNGQGEYVCLASIKRVTEKYFDVFGLLAPYVEAAKATTKKLVRESKQWGVAIKYILTPITLLDKFRRRKQAHSKTPPPN
;
A
#
# COMPACT_ATOMS: atom_id res chain seq x y z
N MET A 1 -17.85 -17.15 32.30
CA MET A 1 -17.22 -17.68 31.07
C MET A 1 -17.26 -16.60 30.01
N THR A 2 -16.17 -15.85 29.84
CA THR A 2 -16.12 -14.71 28.90
C THR A 2 -15.82 -15.27 27.51
N GLN A 3 -16.80 -15.30 26.61
CA GLN A 3 -16.60 -15.71 25.23
C GLN A 3 -15.72 -14.67 24.53
N ALA A 4 -14.52 -15.07 24.09
CA ALA A 4 -13.66 -14.25 23.25
C ALA A 4 -14.35 -14.03 21.90
N ALA A 5 -14.54 -12.76 21.52
CA ALA A 5 -15.05 -12.40 20.20
C ALA A 5 -14.19 -13.06 19.10
N PRO A 6 -14.78 -13.55 17.99
CA PRO A 6 -14.01 -14.13 16.91
C PRO A 6 -13.07 -13.07 16.36
N THR A 7 -11.77 -13.21 16.63
CA THR A 7 -10.75 -12.29 16.13
C THR A 7 -10.76 -12.35 14.61
N SER A 8 -11.36 -11.35 13.96
CA SER A 8 -11.42 -11.29 12.51
C SER A 8 -9.98 -11.21 12.00
N LYS A 9 -9.50 -12.28 11.35
CA LYS A 9 -8.13 -12.34 10.80
C LYS A 9 -7.87 -11.09 9.96
N THR A 10 -6.89 -10.30 10.37
CA THR A 10 -6.51 -9.06 9.71
C THR A 10 -5.54 -9.35 8.57
N ARG A 11 -5.21 -8.31 7.80
CA ARG A 11 -4.21 -8.41 6.73
C ARG A 11 -2.79 -8.66 7.27
N ALA A 12 -2.50 -8.23 8.50
CA ALA A 12 -1.22 -8.45 9.18
C ALA A 12 -1.00 -9.92 9.59
N ASP A 13 -2.09 -10.68 9.74
CA ASP A 13 -2.10 -12.09 10.14
C ASP A 13 -1.86 -13.05 8.95
N ARG A 14 -1.61 -12.51 7.76
CA ARG A 14 -1.35 -13.33 6.57
C ARG A 14 0.03 -13.99 6.68
N PRO A 15 0.19 -15.25 6.22
CA PRO A 15 1.49 -15.93 6.20
C PRO A 15 2.57 -15.12 5.47
N PHE A 16 2.21 -14.48 4.36
CA PHE A 16 3.14 -13.62 3.61
C PHE A 16 3.65 -12.42 4.43
N ALA A 17 2.78 -11.81 5.24
CA ALA A 17 3.15 -10.68 6.09
C ALA A 17 4.07 -11.12 7.24
N ALA A 18 3.82 -12.29 7.83
CA ALA A 18 4.70 -12.89 8.82
C ALA A 18 6.08 -13.23 8.22
N LEU A 19 6.13 -13.78 7.00
CA LEU A 19 7.37 -14.08 6.30
C LEU A 19 8.19 -12.81 6.02
N ASN A 20 7.52 -11.73 5.61
CA ASN A 20 8.17 -10.43 5.42
C ASN A 20 8.83 -9.92 6.70
N ARG A 21 8.13 -10.02 7.84
CA ARG A 21 8.69 -9.65 9.16
C ARG A 21 9.89 -10.51 9.53
N ALA A 22 9.81 -11.82 9.30
CA ALA A 22 10.92 -12.74 9.56
C ALA A 22 12.16 -12.40 8.72
N ARG A 23 11.99 -12.06 7.43
CA ARG A 23 13.11 -11.62 6.57
C ARG A 23 13.78 -10.36 7.09
N TRP A 24 13.00 -9.38 7.54
CA TRP A 24 13.57 -8.18 8.16
C TRP A 24 14.33 -8.49 9.44
N SER A 25 13.81 -9.37 10.31
CA SER A 25 14.53 -9.77 11.53
C SER A 25 15.90 -10.37 11.20
N GLN A 26 15.94 -11.32 10.25
CA GLN A 26 17.17 -11.95 9.78
C GLN A 26 18.16 -10.90 9.22
N TYR A 27 17.70 -10.00 8.34
CA TYR A 27 18.56 -9.01 7.70
C TYR A 27 19.12 -7.96 8.70
N LEU A 28 18.42 -7.72 9.81
CA LEU A 28 18.86 -6.79 10.85
C LEU A 28 19.91 -7.39 11.80
N GLU A 29 20.17 -8.70 11.74
CA GLU A 29 21.27 -9.34 12.47
C GLU A 29 22.62 -8.94 11.86
N THR A 30 22.78 -9.12 10.53
CA THR A 30 23.99 -8.76 9.77
C THR A 30 23.74 -7.74 8.65
N PRO A 31 23.30 -6.51 8.98
CA PRO A 31 22.85 -5.54 7.97
C PRO A 31 23.94 -5.07 7.01
N SER A 32 25.21 -5.12 7.40
CA SER A 32 26.35 -4.74 6.55
C SER A 32 26.67 -5.74 5.44
N GLU A 33 26.26 -7.00 5.60
CA GLU A 33 26.44 -8.04 4.58
C GLU A 33 25.34 -7.96 3.50
N GLN A 34 24.24 -7.28 3.82
CA GLN A 34 23.10 -7.16 2.92
C GLN A 34 23.28 -5.94 2.00
N ALA A 35 23.68 -6.18 0.76
CA ALA A 35 23.87 -5.12 -0.25
C ALA A 35 22.65 -4.18 -0.38
N ALA A 36 21.44 -4.74 -0.21
CA ALA A 36 20.18 -4.00 -0.22
C ALA A 36 20.03 -2.96 0.91
N LEU A 37 20.74 -3.12 2.02
CA LEU A 37 20.65 -2.25 3.21
C LEU A 37 21.78 -1.22 3.28
N LEU A 38 22.78 -1.35 2.41
CA LEU A 38 23.86 -0.37 2.27
C LEU A 38 23.33 0.94 1.65
N SER A 39 24.00 2.04 1.95
CA SER A 39 23.78 3.32 1.28
C SER A 39 24.09 3.19 -0.22
N GLN A 40 23.72 4.21 -1.02
CA GLN A 40 24.07 4.23 -2.44
C GLN A 40 25.58 4.13 -2.70
N CYS A 41 26.40 4.64 -1.78
CA CYS A 41 27.85 4.54 -1.83
C CYS A 41 28.42 3.26 -1.20
N GLY A 42 27.59 2.26 -0.90
CA GLY A 42 28.01 0.97 -0.33
C GLY A 42 28.39 1.02 1.15
N ARG A 43 28.14 2.15 1.85
CA ARG A 43 28.44 2.28 3.28
C ARG A 43 27.33 1.69 4.14
N ALA A 44 27.70 1.19 5.32
CA ALA A 44 26.73 0.70 6.29
C ALA A 44 25.77 1.81 6.72
N THR A 45 24.47 1.53 6.66
CA THR A 45 23.43 2.41 7.20
C THR A 45 23.29 2.20 8.71
N GLN A 46 23.02 3.26 9.46
CA GLN A 46 22.85 3.17 10.91
C GLN A 46 21.73 2.18 11.29
N LYS A 47 22.04 1.21 12.15
CA LYS A 47 21.11 0.13 12.54
C LYS A 47 19.76 0.63 13.08
N ARG A 48 19.74 1.74 13.83
CA ARG A 48 18.49 2.36 14.32
C ARG A 48 17.58 2.80 13.17
N PHE A 49 18.15 3.38 12.10
CA PHE A 49 17.36 3.77 10.94
C PHE A 49 16.87 2.57 10.14
N LEU A 50 17.68 1.51 10.01
CA LEU A 50 17.25 0.26 9.39
C LEU A 50 16.09 -0.40 10.15
N LYS A 51 16.08 -0.34 11.49
CA LYS A 51 14.94 -0.80 12.31
C LYS A 51 13.67 0.00 12.00
N ASP A 52 13.77 1.31 11.84
CA ASP A 52 12.61 2.16 11.49
C ASP A 52 12.10 1.88 10.07
N ILE A 53 13.01 1.63 9.12
CA ILE A 53 12.66 1.18 7.76
C ILE A 53 11.96 -0.18 7.80
N ALA A 54 12.46 -1.13 8.59
CA ALA A 54 11.85 -2.44 8.76
C ALA A 54 10.43 -2.34 9.34
N LYS A 55 10.22 -1.47 10.34
CA LYS A 55 8.90 -1.16 10.90
C LYS A 55 7.96 -0.58 9.84
N LEU A 56 8.43 0.40 9.06
CA LEU A 56 7.65 0.99 7.98
C LEU A 56 7.27 -0.08 6.95
N MET A 57 8.23 -0.82 6.41
CA MET A 57 7.98 -1.83 5.37
C MET A 57 7.07 -2.95 5.85
N SER A 58 7.23 -3.40 7.09
CA SER A 58 6.31 -4.36 7.72
C SER A 58 4.89 -3.81 7.78
N CYS A 59 4.72 -2.58 8.29
CA CYS A 59 3.42 -1.92 8.33
C CYS A 59 2.80 -1.74 6.93
N LEU A 60 3.59 -1.44 5.90
CA LEU A 60 3.08 -1.32 4.54
C LEU A 60 2.58 -2.69 4.05
N VAL A 61 3.39 -3.75 4.16
CA VAL A 61 3.01 -5.12 3.74
C VAL A 61 1.80 -5.64 4.52
N ASP A 62 1.74 -5.37 5.83
CA ASP A 62 0.62 -5.74 6.71
C ASP A 62 -0.70 -5.11 6.27
N ASN A 63 -0.65 -3.92 5.65
CA ASN A 63 -1.83 -3.18 5.19
C ASN A 63 -1.98 -3.20 3.65
N MET A 64 -1.21 -4.04 2.96
CA MET A 64 -1.17 -4.10 1.50
C MET A 64 -2.29 -4.97 0.93
N GLU A 65 -2.82 -4.57 -0.22
CA GLU A 65 -3.67 -5.43 -1.07
C GLU A 65 -2.82 -6.22 -2.04
N LEU A 66 -2.66 -7.52 -1.81
CA LEU A 66 -1.67 -8.37 -2.51
C LEU A 66 -1.85 -8.40 -4.02
N ARG A 67 -3.08 -8.23 -4.55
CA ARG A 67 -3.29 -8.21 -6.01
C ARG A 67 -2.79 -6.94 -6.69
N THR A 68 -2.80 -5.80 -5.99
CA THR A 68 -2.45 -4.49 -6.59
C THR A 68 -1.25 -3.81 -5.95
N ARG A 69 -0.73 -4.41 -4.87
CA ARG A 69 0.33 -3.91 -4.00
C ARG A 69 0.03 -2.55 -3.34
N LYS A 70 -1.20 -2.06 -3.48
CA LYS A 70 -1.64 -0.77 -2.91
C LYS A 70 -1.81 -0.86 -1.40
N ILE A 71 -1.46 0.21 -0.72
CA ILE A 71 -1.58 0.32 0.74
C ILE A 71 -2.92 0.93 1.11
N GLY A 72 -3.74 0.20 1.86
CA GLY A 72 -5.08 0.63 2.23
C GLY A 72 -6.04 -0.53 2.47
N MET A 73 -7.32 -0.29 2.24
CA MET A 73 -8.37 -1.28 2.46
C MET A 73 -9.41 -1.29 1.34
N THR A 74 -9.94 -2.49 1.05
CA THR A 74 -11.08 -2.68 0.16
C THR A 74 -12.37 -2.30 0.88
N THR A 75 -13.26 -1.60 0.19
CA THR A 75 -14.60 -1.25 0.66
C THR A 75 -15.61 -1.45 -0.48
N SER A 76 -16.90 -1.49 -0.16
CA SER A 76 -17.98 -1.52 -1.16
C SER A 76 -17.96 -0.30 -2.10
N ASN A 77 -17.45 0.84 -1.63
CA ASN A 77 -17.36 2.08 -2.39
C ASN A 77 -16.08 2.21 -3.24
N GLY A 78 -15.16 1.24 -3.13
CA GLY A 78 -13.86 1.24 -3.79
C GLY A 78 -12.69 1.07 -2.82
N PHE A 79 -11.48 1.38 -3.27
CA PHE A 79 -10.27 1.22 -2.47
C PHE A 79 -9.98 2.48 -1.65
N PHE A 80 -9.95 2.36 -0.33
CA PHE A 80 -9.55 3.44 0.56
C PHE A 80 -8.04 3.43 0.74
N LEU A 81 -7.36 4.50 0.31
CA LEU A 81 -5.91 4.66 0.41
C LEU A 81 -5.52 5.19 1.79
N TYR A 82 -4.48 4.62 2.39
CA TYR A 82 -3.94 5.16 3.63
C TYR A 82 -3.03 6.37 3.37
N THR A 83 -3.24 7.44 4.13
CA THR A 83 -2.35 8.60 4.14
C THR A 83 -1.07 8.30 4.92
N TRP A 84 -0.07 9.17 4.82
CA TRP A 84 1.17 9.00 5.59
C TRP A 84 0.93 9.15 7.09
N GLU A 85 -0.02 9.97 7.49
CA GLU A 85 -0.47 10.13 8.88
C GLU A 85 -1.09 8.84 9.42
N THR A 86 -1.93 8.17 8.62
CA THR A 86 -2.50 6.87 8.99
C THR A 86 -1.41 5.81 9.10
N ILE A 87 -0.43 5.81 8.20
CA ILE A 87 0.72 4.88 8.26
C ILE A 87 1.56 5.14 9.50
N ALA A 88 1.87 6.41 9.80
CA ALA A 88 2.62 6.82 10.99
C ALA A 88 1.98 6.33 12.29
N LYS A 89 0.65 6.47 12.41
CA LYS A 89 -0.11 5.91 13.54
C LYS A 89 -0.03 4.38 13.59
N LYS A 90 -0.08 3.69 12.45
CA LYS A 90 -0.06 2.22 12.38
C LYS A 90 1.31 1.61 12.66
N CYS A 91 2.40 2.26 12.28
CA CYS A 91 3.76 1.78 12.52
C CYS A 91 4.40 2.32 13.81
N ASP A 92 3.65 3.14 14.56
CA ASP A 92 4.12 3.79 15.79
C ASP A 92 5.44 4.56 15.57
N LEU A 93 5.44 5.42 14.55
CA LEU A 93 6.55 6.31 14.23
C LEU A 93 6.02 7.73 14.00
N PRO A 94 6.77 8.77 14.40
CA PRO A 94 6.36 10.13 14.10
C PRO A 94 6.39 10.37 12.58
N LEU A 95 5.48 11.22 12.09
CA LEU A 95 5.27 11.45 10.65
C LEU A 95 6.56 11.85 9.92
N TRP A 96 7.40 12.69 10.52
CA TRP A 96 8.68 13.09 9.92
C TRP A 96 9.62 11.90 9.72
N ARG A 97 9.62 10.93 10.65
CA ARG A 97 10.46 9.73 10.56
C ARG A 97 9.94 8.78 9.50
N VAL A 98 8.62 8.65 9.39
CA VAL A 98 7.99 7.93 8.28
C VAL A 98 8.36 8.53 6.94
N LYS A 99 8.33 9.87 6.81
CA LYS A 99 8.74 10.56 5.57
C LYS A 99 10.20 10.31 5.22
N GLN A 100 11.11 10.34 6.21
CA GLN A 100 12.53 10.00 5.99
C GLN A 100 12.72 8.55 5.53
N CYS A 101 12.08 7.59 6.22
CA CYS A 101 12.14 6.18 5.84
C CYS A 101 11.52 5.97 4.45
N ALA A 102 10.40 6.63 4.16
CA ALA A 102 9.70 6.59 2.88
C ALA A 102 10.61 7.07 1.74
N ALA A 103 11.30 8.21 1.92
CA ALA A 103 12.25 8.72 0.93
C ALA A 103 13.33 7.68 0.61
N ARG A 104 13.90 7.04 1.64
CA ARG A 104 14.92 6.01 1.48
C ARG A 104 14.41 4.76 0.75
N VAL A 105 13.22 4.27 1.08
CA VAL A 105 12.67 3.08 0.40
C VAL A 105 12.18 3.38 -1.02
N ILE A 106 11.77 4.62 -1.30
CA ILE A 106 11.46 5.09 -2.66
C ILE A 106 12.74 5.15 -3.50
N GLU A 107 13.83 5.71 -2.94
CA GLU A 107 15.15 5.76 -3.58
C GLU A 107 15.69 4.37 -3.92
N ASN A 108 15.49 3.39 -3.04
CA ASN A 108 15.85 1.99 -3.32
C ASN A 108 14.94 1.33 -4.39
N GLY A 109 13.83 1.98 -4.76
CA GLY A 109 12.83 1.47 -5.68
C GLY A 109 11.94 0.40 -5.08
N TRP A 110 11.78 0.36 -3.75
CA TRP A 110 10.94 -0.61 -3.03
C TRP A 110 9.49 -0.15 -2.89
N LEU A 111 9.28 1.16 -2.98
CA LEU A 111 7.98 1.79 -2.84
C LEU A 111 7.80 2.84 -3.92
N GLU A 112 6.64 2.84 -4.55
CA GLU A 112 6.16 3.92 -5.41
C GLU A 112 5.08 4.72 -4.67
N SER A 113 5.11 6.05 -4.78
CA SER A 113 4.06 6.91 -4.25
C SER A 113 3.67 7.94 -5.30
N THR A 114 2.58 7.68 -6.03
CA THR A 114 2.05 8.60 -7.04
C THR A 114 0.87 9.37 -6.48
N GLN A 115 0.93 10.69 -6.47
CA GLN A 115 -0.19 11.54 -6.06
C GLN A 115 -1.07 11.87 -7.28
N PRO A 116 -2.34 11.41 -7.32
CA PRO A 116 -3.24 11.80 -8.40
C PRO A 116 -3.56 13.29 -8.32
N ARG A 117 -3.43 13.99 -9.44
CA ARG A 117 -3.87 15.39 -9.54
C ARG A 117 -5.34 15.45 -9.96
N GLY A 118 -6.12 16.27 -9.27
CA GLY A 118 -7.52 16.54 -9.57
C GLY A 118 -7.81 18.03 -9.44
N MET A 119 -8.62 18.57 -10.35
CA MET A 119 -9.22 19.88 -10.20
C MET A 119 -10.56 19.74 -9.47
N LYS A 120 -10.81 20.59 -8.48
CA LYS A 120 -12.11 20.80 -7.87
C LYS A 120 -13.00 21.50 -8.89
N ASN A 121 -14.14 20.90 -9.21
CA ASN A 121 -15.24 21.50 -9.97
C ASN A 121 -14.91 22.04 -11.38
N GLY A 122 -13.75 21.72 -11.97
CA GLY A 122 -13.34 22.30 -13.26
C GLY A 122 -12.98 23.80 -13.19
N GLN A 123 -12.95 24.39 -11.99
CA GLN A 123 -12.74 25.82 -11.74
C GLN A 123 -11.33 26.13 -11.20
N GLY A 124 -10.32 25.36 -11.61
CA GLY A 124 -8.91 25.70 -11.38
C GLY A 124 -8.31 25.39 -10.00
N GLU A 125 -9.11 25.15 -8.94
CA GLU A 125 -8.56 24.76 -7.64
C GLU A 125 -8.05 23.31 -7.66
N TYR A 126 -6.75 23.08 -7.48
CA TYR A 126 -6.20 21.73 -7.33
C TYR A 126 -6.52 21.17 -5.94
N VAL A 127 -7.05 19.95 -5.88
CA VAL A 127 -7.21 19.22 -4.62
C VAL A 127 -6.11 18.17 -4.50
N CYS A 128 -5.41 18.17 -3.38
CA CYS A 128 -4.42 17.14 -3.05
C CYS A 128 -5.13 15.84 -2.66
N LEU A 129 -5.33 14.94 -3.63
CA LEU A 129 -5.83 13.59 -3.36
C LEU A 129 -4.76 12.76 -2.63
N ALA A 130 -5.21 11.82 -1.79
CA ALA A 130 -4.31 10.90 -1.11
C ALA A 130 -3.42 10.15 -2.11
N SER A 131 -2.11 10.09 -1.83
CA SER A 131 -1.17 9.42 -2.72
C SER A 131 -1.38 7.91 -2.74
N ILE A 132 -1.30 7.33 -3.93
CA ILE A 132 -1.34 5.89 -4.16
C ILE A 132 0.05 5.34 -3.87
N LYS A 133 0.19 4.65 -2.74
CA LYS A 133 1.42 3.98 -2.33
C LYS A 133 1.37 2.53 -2.79
N ARG A 134 2.41 2.03 -3.44
CA ARG A 134 2.53 0.65 -3.90
C ARG A 134 3.91 0.09 -3.61
N VAL A 135 3.95 -1.07 -2.95
CA VAL A 135 5.21 -1.82 -2.85
C VAL A 135 5.55 -2.38 -4.23
N THR A 136 6.81 -2.31 -4.63
CA THR A 136 7.25 -2.78 -5.94
C THR A 136 7.58 -4.28 -5.90
N GLU A 137 7.56 -4.95 -7.05
CA GLU A 137 8.02 -6.34 -7.11
C GLU A 137 9.54 -6.44 -6.89
N LYS A 138 10.30 -5.40 -7.24
CA LYS A 138 11.73 -5.26 -6.92
C LYS A 138 12.00 -5.47 -5.43
N TYR A 139 11.15 -4.93 -4.56
CA TYR A 139 11.29 -5.17 -3.12
C TYR A 139 11.18 -6.66 -2.78
N PHE A 140 10.18 -7.35 -3.32
CA PHE A 140 10.01 -8.77 -3.03
C PHE A 140 11.13 -9.62 -3.62
N ASP A 141 11.64 -9.26 -4.80
CA ASP A 141 12.77 -9.94 -5.43
C ASP A 141 14.04 -9.83 -4.57
N VAL A 142 14.41 -8.61 -4.17
CA VAL A 142 15.60 -8.30 -3.34
C VAL A 142 15.59 -9.03 -2.00
N PHE A 143 14.40 -9.26 -1.42
CA PHE A 143 14.24 -9.93 -0.12
C PHE A 143 13.92 -11.43 -0.24
N GLY A 144 13.96 -12.01 -1.45
CA GLY A 144 13.67 -13.43 -1.68
C GLY A 144 12.21 -13.81 -1.35
N LEU A 145 11.29 -12.87 -1.55
CA LEU A 145 9.86 -12.96 -1.26
C LEU A 145 8.99 -13.03 -2.52
N LEU A 146 9.57 -12.95 -3.72
CA LEU A 146 8.81 -12.85 -4.98
C LEU A 146 7.89 -14.06 -5.22
N ALA A 147 8.43 -15.28 -5.12
CA ALA A 147 7.62 -16.49 -5.30
C ALA A 147 6.50 -16.62 -4.23
N PRO A 148 6.77 -16.46 -2.92
CA PRO A 148 5.73 -16.39 -1.89
C PRO A 148 4.67 -15.30 -2.16
N TYR A 149 5.08 -14.14 -2.67
CA TYR A 149 4.18 -13.06 -3.03
C TYR A 149 3.23 -13.46 -4.15
N VAL A 150 3.74 -14.07 -5.22
CA VAL A 150 2.93 -14.51 -6.37
C VAL A 150 1.85 -15.49 -5.93
N GLU A 151 2.19 -16.46 -5.09
CA GLU A 151 1.22 -17.42 -4.56
C GLU A 151 0.18 -16.76 -3.65
N ALA A 152 0.61 -15.85 -2.77
CA ALA A 152 -0.31 -15.09 -1.92
C ALA A 152 -1.25 -14.17 -2.73
N ALA A 153 -0.76 -13.58 -3.83
CA ALA A 153 -1.55 -12.76 -4.75
C ALA A 153 -2.60 -13.59 -5.51
N LYS A 154 -2.24 -14.80 -5.98
CA LYS A 154 -3.18 -15.75 -6.58
C LYS A 154 -4.30 -16.12 -5.59
N ALA A 155 -3.95 -16.47 -4.34
CA ALA A 155 -4.93 -16.79 -3.30
C ALA A 155 -5.88 -15.62 -2.99
N THR A 156 -5.38 -14.39 -3.02
CA THR A 156 -6.16 -13.17 -2.78
C THR A 156 -7.23 -12.94 -3.84
N THR A 157 -7.03 -13.42 -5.06
CA THR A 157 -8.04 -13.31 -6.14
C THR A 157 -9.34 -14.01 -5.75
N LYS A 158 -9.28 -15.17 -5.09
CA LYS A 158 -10.47 -15.89 -4.60
C LYS A 158 -11.25 -15.06 -3.57
N LYS A 159 -10.54 -14.39 -2.64
CA LYS A 159 -11.14 -13.47 -1.66
C LYS A 159 -11.86 -12.30 -2.35
N LEU A 160 -11.23 -11.69 -3.35
CA LEU A 160 -11.79 -10.55 -4.09
C LEU A 160 -13.03 -10.95 -4.89
N VAL A 161 -13.07 -12.15 -5.48
CA VAL A 161 -14.28 -12.68 -6.13
C VAL A 161 -15.42 -12.80 -5.13
N ARG A 162 -15.14 -13.31 -3.92
CA ARG A 162 -16.15 -13.40 -2.84
C ARG A 162 -16.65 -12.02 -2.41
N GLU A 163 -15.75 -11.06 -2.16
CA GLU A 163 -16.10 -9.66 -1.82
C GLU A 163 -16.94 -9.01 -2.94
N SER A 164 -16.58 -9.26 -4.19
CA SER A 164 -17.31 -8.75 -5.37
C SER A 164 -18.74 -9.27 -5.44
N LYS A 165 -18.94 -10.57 -5.20
CA LYS A 165 -20.29 -11.17 -5.14
C LYS A 165 -21.09 -10.62 -3.95
N GLN A 166 -20.47 -10.54 -2.77
CA GLN A 166 -21.12 -10.06 -1.55
C GLN A 166 -21.58 -8.61 -1.65
N TRP A 167 -20.78 -7.74 -2.27
CA TRP A 167 -21.11 -6.31 -2.40
C TRP A 167 -21.89 -5.99 -3.68
N GLY A 168 -22.02 -6.92 -4.62
CA GLY A 168 -22.62 -6.66 -5.93
C GLY A 168 -21.81 -5.68 -6.79
N VAL A 169 -20.51 -5.54 -6.52
CA VAL A 169 -19.62 -4.58 -7.19
C VAL A 169 -18.52 -5.31 -7.93
N ALA A 170 -18.27 -4.97 -9.20
CA ALA A 170 -17.20 -5.58 -9.97
C ALA A 170 -15.81 -5.33 -9.33
N ILE A 171 -14.93 -6.35 -9.36
CA ILE A 171 -13.60 -6.31 -8.73
C ILE A 171 -12.78 -5.08 -9.16
N LYS A 172 -12.91 -4.64 -10.43
CA LYS A 172 -12.22 -3.45 -10.93
C LYS A 172 -12.54 -2.20 -10.10
N TYR A 173 -13.78 -2.03 -9.66
CA TYR A 173 -14.19 -0.87 -8.86
C TYR A 173 -13.73 -1.01 -7.41
N ILE A 174 -13.81 -2.21 -6.82
CA ILE A 174 -13.29 -2.50 -5.47
C ILE A 174 -11.81 -2.12 -5.34
N LEU A 175 -11.01 -2.41 -6.37
CA LEU A 175 -9.57 -2.15 -6.38
C LEU A 175 -9.20 -0.73 -6.85
N THR A 176 -10.16 0.05 -7.33
CA THR A 176 -9.91 1.42 -7.79
C THR A 176 -10.05 2.37 -6.62
N PRO A 177 -9.06 3.27 -6.39
CA PRO A 177 -9.17 4.30 -5.37
C PRO A 177 -10.50 5.06 -5.43
N ILE A 178 -11.15 5.23 -4.27
CA ILE A 178 -12.44 5.95 -4.15
C ILE A 178 -12.37 7.33 -4.81
N THR A 179 -11.25 8.03 -4.61
CA THR A 179 -11.00 9.35 -5.20
C THR A 179 -10.97 9.35 -6.72
N LEU A 180 -10.47 8.28 -7.35
CA LEU A 180 -10.47 8.14 -8.80
C LEU A 180 -11.86 7.78 -9.33
N LEU A 181 -12.60 6.93 -8.60
CA LEU A 181 -13.98 6.60 -8.95
C LEU A 181 -14.87 7.83 -8.94
N ASP A 182 -14.72 8.67 -7.91
CA ASP A 182 -15.47 9.93 -7.81
C ASP A 182 -15.11 10.88 -8.96
N LYS A 183 -13.83 11.00 -9.31
CA LYS A 183 -13.38 11.75 -10.49
C LYS A 183 -14.03 11.25 -11.78
N PHE A 184 -14.14 9.93 -11.98
CA PHE A 184 -14.80 9.36 -13.16
C PHE A 184 -16.31 9.62 -13.18
N ARG A 185 -16.98 9.52 -12.03
CA ARG A 185 -18.42 9.84 -11.92
C ARG A 185 -18.71 11.29 -12.29
N ARG A 186 -17.93 12.24 -11.75
CA ARG A 186 -18.07 13.67 -12.07
C ARG A 186 -17.87 13.95 -13.56
N ARG A 187 -16.86 13.35 -14.19
CA ARG A 187 -16.61 13.51 -15.64
C ARG A 187 -17.78 12.99 -16.48
N LYS A 188 -18.36 11.84 -16.12
CA LYS A 188 -19.51 11.28 -16.83
C LYS A 188 -20.73 12.20 -16.73
N GLN A 189 -21.00 12.77 -15.55
CA GLN A 189 -22.09 13.72 -15.33
C GLN A 189 -21.91 15.03 -16.08
N ALA A 190 -20.67 15.53 -16.19
CA ALA A 190 -20.38 16.73 -16.97
C ALA A 190 -20.64 16.48 -18.47
N HIS A 191 -20.21 15.33 -18.99
CA HIS A 191 -20.40 15.00 -20.41
C HIS A 191 -21.87 14.81 -20.78
N SER A 192 -22.68 14.23 -19.89
CA SER A 192 -24.13 14.09 -20.12
C SER A 192 -24.92 15.41 -20.07
N LYS A 193 -24.32 16.48 -19.55
CA LYS A 193 -24.96 17.81 -19.45
C LYS A 193 -24.64 18.73 -20.63
N THR A 194 -23.66 18.38 -21.47
CA THR A 194 -23.36 19.09 -22.72
C THR A 194 -24.36 18.66 -23.80
N PRO A 195 -25.19 19.56 -24.36
CA PRO A 195 -26.06 19.22 -25.49
C PRO A 195 -25.21 18.88 -26.72
N PRO A 196 -25.71 18.04 -27.66
CA PRO A 196 -24.98 17.76 -28.90
C PRO A 196 -24.76 19.06 -29.69
N PRO A 197 -23.65 19.16 -30.45
CA PRO A 197 -23.45 20.30 -31.34
C PRO A 197 -24.58 20.33 -32.37
N ASN A 198 -25.18 21.51 -32.55
CA ASN A 198 -26.13 21.78 -33.63
C ASN A 198 -25.49 21.63 -35.00
#